data_AF-A0A345H8T6-F1
#
_entry.id   AF-A0A345H8T6-F1
#
_cell.length_a   1.000
_cell.length_b   1.000
_cell.length_c   1.000
_cell.angle_alpha   90.00
_cell.angle_beta   90.00
_cell.angle_gamma   90.00
#
_symmetry.space_group_name_H-M   'P 1'
#
loop_
_entity.id
_entity.type
_entity.pdbx_description
1 polymer ?
#
loop_
_entity_poly.entity_id
_entity_poly.type
_entity_poly.pdbx_seq_one_letter_code
_entity_poly.pdbx_strand_id
1 'polypeptide(L)' 'MKPKYEQLHEMEEDLIQLQGLLKALQLLLPDGAAHDCVLNALEKRLALLQQHFYEYWEGVAVEGKEESS' A
#
# COMPACT_ATOMS: atom_id res chain seq x y z
N MET A 1 -19.74 -1.42 0.93
CA MET A 1 -18.63 -0.43 0.79
C MET A 1 -18.00 -0.30 2.17
N LYS A 2 -16.68 -0.47 2.31
CA LYS A 2 -16.02 -0.32 3.62
C LYS A 2 -16.06 1.15 4.07
N PRO A 3 -16.22 1.46 5.37
CA PRO A 3 -16.06 2.82 5.90
C PRO A 3 -14.71 3.44 5.51
N LYS A 4 -14.69 4.75 5.21
CA LYS A 4 -13.45 5.47 4.80
C LYS A 4 -12.32 5.37 5.82
N TYR A 5 -12.65 5.44 7.11
CA TYR A 5 -11.68 5.30 8.18
C TYR A 5 -11.00 3.92 8.16
N GLU A 6 -11.75 2.85 7.91
CA GLU A 6 -11.18 1.51 7.79
C GLU A 6 -10.23 1.41 6.59
N GLN A 7 -10.60 1.99 5.44
CA GLN A 7 -9.74 2.01 4.26
C GLN A 7 -8.43 2.78 4.51
N LEU A 8 -8.50 3.93 5.18
CA LEU A 8 -7.31 4.70 5.57
C LEU A 8 -6.43 3.92 6.55
N HIS A 9 -7.03 3.20 7.51
CA HIS A 9 -6.29 2.36 8.44
C HIS A 9 -5.59 1.19 7.75
N GLU A 10 -6.26 0.53 6.80
CA GLU A 10 -5.65 -0.54 5.99
C GLU A 10 -4.45 -0.02 5.18
N MET A 11 -4.56 1.19 4.61
CA MET A 11 -3.44 1.83 3.91
C MET A 11 -2.29 2.23 4.87
N GLU A 12 -2.60 2.63 6.10
CA GLU A 12 -1.60 2.88 7.13
C GLU A 12 -0.84 1.60 7.50
N GLU A 13 -1.54 0.49 7.70
CA GLU A 13 -0.92 -0.82 7.93
C GLU A 13 -0.04 -1.25 6.76
N ASP A 14 -0.49 -1.03 5.51
CA ASP A 14 0.30 -1.28 4.31
C ASP A 14 1.61 -0.50 4.31
N LEU A 15 1.57 0.79 4.65
CA LEU A 15 2.77 1.64 4.74
C LEU A 15 3.75 1.16 5.82
N ILE A 16 3.25 0.72 6.98
CA ILE A 16 4.09 0.16 8.05
C ILE A 16 4.79 -1.11 7.58
N GLN A 17 4.07 -2.02 6.93
CA GLN A 17 4.64 -3.27 6.41
C GLN A 17 5.68 -3.01 5.31
N LEU A 18 5.41 -2.08 4.40
CA LEU A 18 6.35 -1.64 3.37
C LEU A 18 7.65 -1.09 3.97
N GLN A 19 7.53 -0.27 5.01
CA GLN A 19 8.71 0.24 5.72
C GLN A 19 9.53 -0.89 6.36
N GLY A 20 8.87 -1.91 6.91
CA GLY A 20 9.52 -3.11 7.43
C GLY A 20 10.29 -3.88 6.35
N LEU A 21 9.66 -4.11 5.20
CA LEU A 21 10.26 -4.81 4.06
C LEU A 21 11.45 -4.04 3.47
N LEU A 22 11.36 -2.71 3.37
CA LEU A 22 12.48 -1.86 2.95
C LEU A 22 13.67 -1.97 3.90
N LYS A 23 13.43 -1.93 5.21
CA LYS A 23 14.49 -2.13 6.22
C LYS A 23 15.11 -3.53 6.12
N ALA A 24 14.29 -4.54 5.87
CA ALA A 24 14.78 -5.91 5.69
C ALA A 24 15.69 -6.03 4.45
N LEU A 25 15.31 -5.42 3.31
CA LEU A 25 16.15 -5.40 2.10
C LEU A 25 17.52 -4.76 2.35
N GLN A 26 17.57 -3.66 3.11
CA GLN A 26 18.83 -2.97 3.45
C GLN A 26 19.81 -3.84 4.26
N LEU A 27 19.30 -4.87 4.96
CA LEU A 27 20.10 -5.76 5.79
C LEU A 27 20.48 -7.07 5.09
N LEU A 28 19.86 -7.40 3.96
CA LEU A 28 20.09 -8.63 3.22
C LEU A 28 21.12 -8.44 2.10
N LEU A 29 21.90 -9.49 1.83
CA LEU A 29 22.83 -9.50 0.69
C LEU A 29 22.03 -9.59 -0.63
N PRO A 30 22.30 -8.73 -1.63
CA PRO A 30 21.52 -8.65 -2.88
C PRO A 30 21.37 -9.97 -3.65
N ASP A 31 22.37 -10.85 -3.53
CA ASP A 31 22.46 -12.07 -4.34
C ASP A 31 21.90 -13.31 -3.60
N GLY A 32 21.32 -13.11 -2.41
CA GLY A 32 20.74 -14.17 -1.60
C GLY A 32 19.27 -14.39 -1.93
N ALA A 33 18.83 -15.65 -1.99
CA ALA A 33 17.41 -16.01 -2.15
C ALA A 33 16.47 -15.31 -1.14
N ALA A 34 16.98 -14.95 0.05
CA ALA A 34 16.25 -14.16 1.04
C ALA A 34 15.99 -12.72 0.57
N HIS A 35 16.97 -12.06 -0.07
CA HIS A 35 16.81 -10.72 -0.62
C HIS A 35 15.75 -10.70 -1.71
N ASP A 36 15.82 -11.63 -2.67
CA ASP A 36 14.82 -11.75 -3.73
C ASP A 36 13.42 -12.03 -3.19
N CYS A 37 13.31 -12.84 -2.15
CA CYS A 37 12.03 -13.12 -1.49
C CYS A 37 11.41 -11.83 -0.89
N VAL A 38 12.21 -11.06 -0.15
CA VAL A 38 11.76 -9.79 0.45
C VAL A 38 11.45 -8.75 -0.62
N LEU A 39 12.24 -8.69 -1.71
CA LEU A 39 12.00 -7.79 -2.83
C LEU A 39 10.65 -8.08 -3.49
N ASN A 40 10.38 -9.34 -3.80
CA ASN A 40 9.09 -9.76 -4.35
C ASN A 40 7.91 -9.46 -3.41
N ALA A 41 8.11 -9.63 -2.09
CA ALA A 41 7.08 -9.29 -1.11
C ALA A 41 6.82 -7.78 -1.07
N LEU A 42 7.87 -6.96 -1.16
CA LEU A 42 7.78 -5.50 -1.23
C LEU A 42 7.00 -5.06 -2.47
N GLU A 43 7.36 -5.58 -3.64
CA GLU A 43 6.69 -5.25 -4.90
C GLU A 43 5.18 -5.57 -4.87
N LYS A 44 4.82 -6.76 -4.39
CA LYS A 44 3.42 -7.15 -4.23
C LYS A 44 2.66 -6.22 -3.30
N ARG A 45 3.27 -5.83 -2.17
CA ARG A 45 2.63 -4.95 -1.21
C ARG A 45 2.50 -3.52 -1.73
N LEU A 46 3.47 -3.03 -2.50
CA LEU A 46 3.40 -1.72 -3.17
C LEU A 46 2.25 -1.67 -4.17
N ALA A 47 2.08 -2.74 -4.97
CA ALA A 47 0.99 -2.82 -5.93
C ALA A 47 -0.38 -2.81 -5.24
N LEU A 48 -0.54 -3.52 -4.12
CA LEU A 48 -1.77 -3.52 -3.33
C LEU A 48 -2.07 -2.13 -2.74
N LEU A 49 -1.08 -1.47 -2.14
CA LEU A 49 -1.25 -0.11 -1.62
C LEU A 49 -1.65 0.87 -2.73
N GLN A 50 -1.02 0.77 -3.90
CA GLN A 50 -1.36 1.61 -5.05
C GLN A 50 -2.81 1.41 -5.49
N GLN A 51 -3.27 0.16 -5.54
CA GLN A 51 -4.67 -0.16 -5.83
C GLN A 51 -5.62 0.45 -4.79
N HIS A 52 -5.37 0.21 -3.50
CA HIS A 52 -6.19 0.75 -2.41
C HIS A 52 -6.25 2.28 -2.44
N PHE A 53 -5.12 2.94 -2.74
CA PHE A 53 -5.06 4.39 -2.87
C PHE A 53 -5.97 4.91 -3.99
N TYR A 54 -5.93 4.29 -5.17
CA TYR A 54 -6.77 4.73 -6.30
C TYR A 54 -8.24 4.45 -6.06
N GLU A 55 -8.60 3.29 -5.50
CA GLU A 55 -9.98 2.98 -5.14
C GLU A 55 -10.54 4.00 -4.14
N TYR A 56 -9.76 4.35 -3.11
CA TYR A 56 -10.14 5.39 -2.15
C TYR A 56 -10.28 6.76 -2.83
N TRP A 57 -9.31 7.14 -3.67
CA TRP A 57 -9.30 8.43 -4.35
C TRP A 57 -10.50 8.60 -5.30
N GLU A 58 -10.83 7.58 -6.08
CA GLU A 58 -12.02 7.58 -6.94
C GLU A 58 -13.30 7.76 -6.13
N GLY A 59 -13.42 7.08 -4.99
CA GLY A 59 -14.54 7.26 -4.07
C GLY A 59 -14.68 8.71 -3.58
N VAL A 60 -13.58 9.33 -3.15
CA VAL A 60 -13.58 10.74 -2.69
C VAL A 60 -13.89 11.71 -3.84
N ALA A 61 -13.35 11.48 -5.03
CA ALA A 61 -13.54 12.35 -6.19
C ALA A 61 -14.99 12.34 -6.72
N VAL A 62 -15.71 11.23 -6.54
CA VAL A 62 -17.13 11.12 -6.90
C VAL A 62 -18.00 11.89 -5.92
N GLU A 63 -17.79 11.74 -4.61
CA GLU A 63 -18.56 12.46 -3.59
C GLU A 63 -18.40 13.98 -3.70
N GLY A 64 -17.19 14.48 -3.95
CA GLY A 64 -16.94 15.92 -4.11
C GLY A 64 -17.65 16.57 -5.32
N LYS A 65 -18.04 15.77 -6.32
CA LYS A 65 -18.83 16.24 -7.47
C LYS A 65 -20.33 16.29 -7.19
N GLU A 66 -20.82 15.36 -6.38
CA GLU A 66 -22.24 15.32 -5.98
C GLU A 66 -22.60 16.45 -4.99
N GLU A 67 -21.66 16.86 -4.13
CA GLU A 67 -21.85 18.01 -3.24
C GLU A 67 -21.79 19.38 -3.94
N SER A 68 -21.33 19.42 -5.20
CA SER A 68 -21.16 20.64 -6.00
C SER A 68 -22.26 20.85 -7.06
N SER A 69 -23.29 19.98 -7.08
CA SER A 69 -24.42 20.00 -8.04
C SER A 69 -25.74 20.31 -7.34
#